data_AF-A0ABD3XZA3-F1
#
_entry.id   AF-A0ABD3XZA3-F1
#
_cell.length_a   1.000
_cell.length_b   1.000
_cell.length_c   1.000
_cell.angle_alpha   90.00
_cell.angle_beta   90.00
_cell.angle_gamma   90.00
#
_symmetry.space_group_name_H-M   'P 1'
#
loop_
_entity.id
_entity.type
_entity.pdbx_description
1 polymer ?
#
loop_
_entity_poly.entity_id
_entity_poly.type
_entity_poly.pdbx_seq_one_letter_code
_entity_poly.pdbx_strand_id
1 'polypeptide(L)'
;MSEMAKKIPNDWSLLAKQLGLSEEDITSCKNSSKGSTENEAFIMLCKWRVSEAVINSEIYVLNDIIGILETMQNLNGLKDYVRHTLNMISKD
;
A
#
# COMPACT_ATOMS: atom_id res chain seq x y z
N MET A 1 -8.20 19.76 -2.44
CA MET A 1 -6.77 19.85 -2.04
C MET A 1 -6.29 21.29 -1.94
N SER A 2 -6.58 22.18 -2.91
CA SER A 2 -6.23 23.61 -2.79
C SER A 2 -6.81 24.30 -1.54
N GLU A 3 -8.09 24.11 -1.24
CA GLU A 3 -8.71 24.67 -0.01
C GLU A 3 -8.18 24.05 1.30
N MET A 4 -7.61 22.84 1.25
CA MET A 4 -6.96 22.23 2.41
C MET A 4 -5.56 22.79 2.61
N ALA A 5 -4.81 23.01 1.52
CA ALA A 5 -3.47 23.58 1.57
C ALA A 5 -3.44 24.94 2.28
N LYS A 6 -4.45 25.78 2.07
CA LYS A 6 -4.62 27.07 2.77
C LYS A 6 -4.80 26.95 4.29
N LYS A 7 -5.25 25.79 4.78
CA LYS A 7 -5.51 25.52 6.20
C LYS A 7 -4.35 24.77 6.86
N ILE A 8 -3.39 24.28 6.08
CA ILE A 8 -2.24 23.58 6.62
C ILE A 8 -1.30 24.61 7.26
N PRO A 9 -0.81 24.36 8.49
CA PRO A 9 0.17 25.23 9.13
C PRO A 9 1.40 25.43 8.25
N ASN A 10 2.09 26.58 8.42
CA ASN A 10 3.30 26.88 7.65
C ASN A 10 4.39 25.79 7.77
N ASP A 11 4.36 24.98 8.84
CA ASP A 11 5.22 23.80 8.99
C ASP A 11 4.52 22.50 8.52
N TRP A 12 4.14 22.48 7.24
CA TRP A 12 3.55 21.31 6.59
C TRP A 12 4.51 20.12 6.53
N SER A 13 5.81 20.34 6.75
CA SER A 13 6.85 19.32 6.63
C SER A 13 6.73 18.22 7.69
N LEU A 14 6.33 18.58 8.91
CA LEU A 14 6.02 17.62 9.96
C LEU A 14 4.81 16.75 9.59
N LEU A 15 3.75 17.39 9.06
CA LEU A 15 2.57 16.68 8.58
C LEU A 15 2.92 15.72 7.44
N ALA A 16 3.78 16.12 6.51
CA ALA A 16 4.24 15.26 5.42
C ALA A 16 4.89 13.97 5.93
N LYS A 17 5.75 14.07 6.96
CA LYS A 17 6.35 12.89 7.60
C LYS A 17 5.32 12.00 8.27
N GLN A 18 4.34 12.60 8.95
CA GLN A 18 3.23 11.85 9.58
C GLN A 18 2.36 11.13 8.56
N LEU A 19 2.23 11.69 7.36
CA LEU A 19 1.54 11.09 6.22
C LEU A 19 2.37 10.04 5.48
N GLY A 20 3.59 9.73 5.96
CA GLY A 20 4.46 8.69 5.40
C GLY A 20 5.28 9.12 4.19
N LEU A 21 5.32 10.43 3.86
CA LEU A 21 6.17 10.91 2.77
C LEU A 21 7.65 10.88 3.18
N SER A 22 8.49 10.55 2.20
CA SER A 22 9.94 10.49 2.39
C SER A 22 10.57 11.89 2.50
N GLU A 23 11.79 11.98 3.05
CA GLU A 23 12.56 13.24 3.05
C GLU A 23 12.84 13.74 1.62
N GLU A 24 12.99 12.83 0.66
CA GLU A 24 13.14 13.16 -0.75
C GLU A 24 11.87 13.81 -1.31
N ASP A 25 10.69 13.29 -0.98
CA ASP A 25 9.41 13.89 -1.36
C ASP A 25 9.23 15.29 -0.75
N ILE A 26 9.59 15.45 0.53
CA ILE A 26 9.53 16.74 1.22
C ILE A 26 10.48 17.75 0.54
N THR A 27 11.69 17.32 0.21
CA THR A 27 12.68 18.16 -0.49
C THR A 27 12.20 18.54 -1.90
N SER A 28 11.63 17.57 -2.61
CA SER A 28 11.00 17.76 -3.92
C SER A 28 9.87 18.80 -3.86
N CYS A 29 9.00 18.75 -2.85
CA CYS A 29 7.94 19.75 -2.65
C CYS A 29 8.50 21.15 -2.51
N LYS A 30 9.51 21.34 -1.65
CA LYS A 30 10.19 22.64 -1.40
C LYS A 30 10.84 23.21 -2.66
N ASN A 31 11.48 22.36 -3.45
CA ASN A 31 12.18 22.79 -4.67
C ASN A 31 11.24 23.11 -5.83
N SER A 32 10.04 22.52 -5.84
CA SER A 32 9.06 22.65 -6.94
C SER A 32 8.13 23.85 -6.78
N SER A 33 7.97 24.33 -5.56
CA SER A 33 7.29 25.57 -5.22
C SER A 33 8.26 26.74 -5.27
N LYS A 34 7.90 27.84 -5.92
CA LYS A 34 8.69 29.08 -5.96
C LYS A 34 8.72 29.83 -4.60
N GLY A 35 8.95 29.11 -3.49
CA GLY A 35 8.95 29.63 -2.12
C GLY A 35 7.57 29.91 -1.51
N SER A 36 6.48 29.45 -2.15
CA SER A 36 5.12 29.58 -1.60
C SER A 36 4.77 28.36 -0.76
N THR A 37 4.61 28.55 0.55
CA THR A 37 4.26 27.50 1.51
C THR A 37 2.89 26.85 1.21
N GLU A 38 1.92 27.61 0.70
CA GLU A 38 0.64 27.05 0.25
C GLU A 38 0.84 26.10 -0.94
N ASN A 39 1.68 26.49 -1.89
CA ASN A 39 1.96 25.66 -3.05
C ASN A 39 2.78 24.40 -2.67
N GLU A 40 3.70 24.53 -1.73
CA GLU A 40 4.40 23.40 -1.12
C GLU A 40 3.42 22.39 -0.51
N ALA A 41 2.53 22.88 0.35
CA ALA A 41 1.51 22.06 1.01
C ALA A 41 0.55 21.42 -0.01
N PHE A 42 0.20 22.13 -1.08
CA PHE A 42 -0.62 21.58 -2.17
C PHE A 42 0.09 20.44 -2.92
N ILE A 43 1.37 20.61 -3.27
CA ILE A 43 2.17 19.57 -3.94
C ILE A 43 2.36 18.37 -3.00
N MET A 44 2.60 18.62 -1.72
CA MET A 44 2.71 17.57 -0.70
C MET A 44 1.44 16.72 -0.63
N LEU A 45 0.27 17.36 -0.54
CA LEU A 45 -1.02 16.66 -0.53
C LEU A 45 -1.23 15.85 -1.83
N CYS A 46 -0.81 16.39 -2.98
CA CYS A 46 -0.86 15.67 -4.27
C CYS A 46 -0.03 14.39 -4.24
N LYS A 47 1.21 14.46 -3.73
CA LYS A 47 2.09 13.30 -3.60
C LYS A 47 1.54 12.26 -2.62
N TRP A 48 1.07 12.70 -1.46
CA TRP A 48 0.48 11.81 -0.46
C TRP A 48 -0.69 11.00 -1.04
N ARG A 49 -1.62 11.66 -1.74
CA ARG A 49 -2.76 10.97 -2.36
C ARG A 49 -2.34 9.91 -3.38
N VAL A 50 -1.27 10.17 -4.15
CA VAL A 50 -0.75 9.19 -5.11
C VAL A 50 -0.10 8.01 -4.39
N SER A 51 0.70 8.29 -3.36
CA SER A 51 1.34 7.25 -2.53
C SER A 51 0.31 6.34 -1.85
N GLU A 52 -0.74 6.92 -1.28
CA GLU A 52 -1.84 6.16 -0.66
C GLU A 52 -2.53 5.23 -1.66
N ALA A 53 -2.79 5.70 -2.88
CA ALA A 53 -3.39 4.86 -3.93
C ALA A 53 -2.50 3.68 -4.33
N VAL A 54 -1.19 3.89 -4.43
CA VAL A 54 -0.22 2.83 -4.74
C VAL A 54 -0.18 1.80 -3.62
N ILE A 55 -0.04 2.23 -2.35
CA ILE A 55 -0.02 1.34 -1.19
C ILE A 55 -1.30 0.49 -1.12
N ASN A 56 -2.47 1.12 -1.30
CA ASN A 56 -3.73 0.39 -1.30
C ASN A 56 -3.77 -0.67 -2.41
N SER A 57 -3.29 -0.34 -3.61
CA SER A 57 -3.23 -1.31 -4.71
C SER A 57 -2.29 -2.49 -4.42
N GLU A 58 -1.15 -2.24 -3.78
CA GLU A 58 -0.21 -3.29 -3.37
C GLU A 58 -0.82 -4.20 -2.30
N ILE A 59 -1.57 -3.64 -1.34
CA ILE A 59 -2.31 -4.41 -0.33
C ILE A 59 -3.34 -5.33 -0.98
N TYR A 60 -4.09 -4.83 -1.98
CA TYR A 60 -5.04 -5.68 -2.70
C TYR A 60 -4.34 -6.86 -3.40
N VAL A 61 -3.23 -6.61 -4.09
CA VAL A 61 -2.44 -7.66 -4.73
C VAL A 61 -1.92 -8.68 -3.71
N LEU A 62 -1.44 -8.23 -2.55
CA LEU A 62 -0.97 -9.13 -1.49
C LEU A 62 -2.10 -10.00 -0.93
N ASN A 63 -3.29 -9.43 -0.72
CA ASN A 63 -4.45 -10.19 -0.26
C ASN A 63 -4.87 -11.27 -1.27
N ASP A 64 -4.85 -10.95 -2.57
CA ASP A 64 -5.13 -11.93 -3.63
C ASP A 64 -4.11 -13.08 -3.61
N ILE A 65 -2.82 -12.77 -3.45
CA ILE A 65 -1.76 -13.77 -3.34
C ILE A 65 -1.98 -14.68 -2.11
N ILE A 66 -2.36 -14.11 -0.96
CA ILE A 66 -2.65 -14.90 0.25
C ILE A 66 -3.81 -15.86 -0.02
N GLY A 67 -4.90 -15.40 -0.64
CA GLY A 67 -6.04 -16.26 -0.98
C GLY A 67 -5.67 -17.39 -1.95
N ILE A 68 -4.78 -17.14 -2.91
CA ILE A 68 -4.24 -18.16 -3.80
C ILE A 68 -3.43 -19.20 -3.01
N LEU A 69 -2.56 -18.76 -2.09
CA LEU A 69 -1.75 -19.66 -1.26
C LEU A 69 -2.61 -20.55 -0.36
N GLU A 70 -3.64 -20.00 0.27
CA GLU A 70 -4.61 -20.77 1.08
C GLU A 70 -5.32 -21.83 0.22
N THR A 71 -5.72 -21.45 -1.00
CA THR A 71 -6.34 -22.39 -1.95
C THR A 71 -5.38 -23.53 -2.33
N MET A 72 -4.11 -23.21 -2.59
CA MET A 72 -3.08 -24.21 -2.89
C MET A 72 -2.83 -25.17 -1.73
N GLN A 73 -2.79 -24.66 -0.49
CA GLN A 73 -2.64 -25.48 0.71
C GLN A 73 -3.82 -26.46 0.86
N ASN A 74 -5.04 -25.98 0.65
CA ASN A 74 -6.25 -26.82 0.69
C ASN A 74 -6.22 -27.93 -0.37
N LEU A 75 -5.79 -27.61 -1.60
CA LEU A 75 -5.65 -28.59 -2.68
C LEU A 75 -4.60 -29.66 -2.36
N ASN A 76 -3.49 -29.28 -1.72
CA ASN A 76 -2.48 -30.24 -1.27
C ASN A 76 -3.05 -31.18 -0.19
N GLY A 77 -3.80 -30.64 0.77
CA GLY A 77 -4.49 -31.46 1.78
C GLY A 77 -5.48 -32.47 1.15
N LEU A 78 -6.26 -32.03 0.16
CA LEU A 78 -7.19 -32.90 -0.57
C LEU A 78 -6.42 -34.00 -1.34
N LYS A 79 -5.32 -33.65 -2.00
CA LYS A 79 -4.46 -34.60 -2.72
C LYS A 79 -3.91 -35.68 -1.79
N ASP A 80 -3.47 -35.31 -0.59
CA ASP A 80 -2.94 -36.24 0.40
C ASP A 80 -4.02 -37.16 0.97
N TYR A 81 -5.22 -36.62 1.23
CA TYR A 81 -6.39 -37.42 1.64
C TYR A 81 -6.79 -38.45 0.58
N VAL A 82 -6.87 -38.04 -0.70
CA VAL A 82 -7.18 -38.94 -1.80
C VAL A 82 -6.13 -40.05 -1.91
N ARG A 83 -4.84 -39.70 -1.81
CA ARG A 83 -3.75 -40.69 -1.83
C ARG A 83 -3.87 -41.69 -0.67
N HIS A 84 -4.15 -41.22 0.54
CA HIS A 84 -4.31 -42.08 1.71
C HIS A 84 -5.47 -43.07 1.53
N THR A 85 -6.62 -42.57 1.06
CA THR A 85 -7.82 -43.38 0.84
C THR A 85 -7.58 -44.46 -0.23
N LEU A 86 -6.94 -44.11 -1.35
CA LEU A 86 -6.59 -45.08 -2.40
C LEU A 86 -5.65 -46.17 -1.88
N ASN A 87 -4.65 -45.81 -1.07
CA ASN A 87 -3.73 -46.77 -0.46
C ASN A 87 -4.41 -47.72 0.54
N MET A 88 -5.48 -47.28 1.21
CA MET A 88 -6.27 -48.17 2.08
C MET A 88 -7.06 -49.18 1.25
N ILE A 89 -7.79 -48.71 0.23
CA ILE A 89 -8.62 -49.58 -0.61
C ILE A 89 -7.77 -50.57 -1.43
N SER A 90 -6.54 -50.21 -1.78
CA SER A 90 -5.66 -51.09 -2.57
C SER A 90 -4.97 -52.19 -1.75
N LYS A 91 -5.17 -52.22 -0.43
CA LYS A 91 -4.60 -53.21 0.49
C LYS A 91 -5.60 -54.28 0.95
N ASP A 92 -6.87 -54.12 0.61
CA ASP A 92 -7.94 -55.12 0.75
C ASP A 92 -8.10 -55.90 -0.57
#